data_AF-A0A4Q6GSY6-F1
#
_entry.id   AF-A0A4Q6GSY6-F1
#
_cell.length_a   1.000
_cell.length_b   1.000
_cell.length_c   1.000
_cell.angle_alpha   90.00
_cell.angle_beta   90.00
_cell.angle_gamma   90.00
#
_symmetry.space_group_name_H-M   'P 1'
#
loop_
_entity.id
_entity.type
_entity.pdbx_description
1 polymer ?
#
loop_
_entity_poly.entity_id
_entity_poly.type
_entity_poly.pdbx_seq_one_letter_code
_entity_poly.pdbx_strand_id
1 'polypeptide(L)' 'MKRYRAENDSGVAAYECGPGWILVRFHQGGTYRYDDRHPGAAAVLEMQRLADAGAGLNTYINQYVRDDYVARLE' A
#
# COMPACT_ATOMS: atom_id res chain seq x y z
N MET A 1 -3.21 10.27 -6.67
CA MET A 1 -2.66 9.69 -5.42
C MET A 1 -2.80 10.68 -4.26
N LYS A 2 -3.28 10.22 -3.10
CA LYS A 2 -3.32 10.96 -1.83
C LYS A 2 -1.95 10.89 -1.14
N ARG A 3 -1.48 11.99 -0.56
CA ARG A 3 -0.25 12.01 0.23
C ARG A 3 -0.47 11.22 1.52
N TYR A 4 0.42 10.28 1.81
CA TYR A 4 0.33 9.51 3.05
C TYR A 4 0.76 10.40 4.21
N ARG A 5 -0.13 10.62 5.18
CA ARG A 5 0.14 11.46 6.34
C ARG A 5 0.41 10.53 7.52
N ALA A 6 1.65 10.10 7.64
CA ALA A 6 2.09 9.26 8.75
C ALA A 6 2.56 10.10 9.93
N GLU A 7 2.18 9.69 11.14
CA GLU A 7 2.64 10.33 12.38
C GLU A 7 4.13 10.05 12.66
N ASN A 8 4.66 8.96 12.11
CA ASN A 8 6.08 8.60 12.13
C ASN A 8 6.62 8.42 10.71
N ASP A 9 7.96 8.43 10.56
CA ASP A 9 8.70 8.20 9.31
C ASP A 9 8.31 6.85 8.66
N SER A 10 7.17 6.85 7.96
CA SER A 10 6.69 5.70 7.22
C SER A 10 7.37 5.72 5.88
N GLY A 11 7.92 4.57 5.46
CA GLY A 11 8.51 4.43 4.12
C GLY A 11 7.53 4.70 2.97
N VAL A 12 6.23 4.92 3.24
CA VAL A 12 5.19 5.23 2.25
C VAL A 12 5.06 6.75 2.07
N ALA A 13 5.22 7.22 0.84
CA ALA A 13 5.08 8.63 0.45
C ALA A 13 3.65 9.01 0.06
N ALA A 14 2.97 8.14 -0.68
CA ALA A 14 1.62 8.36 -1.19
C ALA A 14 0.91 7.05 -1.45
N TYR A 15 -0.42 7.10 -1.52
CA TYR A 15 -1.23 5.95 -1.88
C TYR A 15 -2.42 6.37 -2.75
N GLU A 16 -3.00 5.41 -3.46
CA GLU A 16 -4.26 5.59 -4.18
C GLU A 16 -5.08 4.31 -4.10
N CYS A 17 -6.29 4.43 -3.60
CA CYS A 17 -7.23 3.33 -3.45
C CYS A 17 -8.28 3.39 -4.56
N GLY A 18 -8.64 2.24 -5.11
CA GLY A 18 -9.75 2.06 -6.02
C GLY A 18 -10.54 0.78 -5.72
N PRO A 19 -11.57 0.47 -6.52
CA PRO A 19 -12.40 -0.71 -6.31
C PRO A 19 -11.57 -1.98 -6.53
N GLY A 20 -11.23 -2.67 -5.43
CA GLY A 20 -10.45 -3.92 -5.46
C GLY A 20 -8.94 -3.75 -5.66
N TRP A 21 -8.40 -2.52 -5.59
CA TRP A 21 -6.95 -2.31 -5.72
C TRP A 21 -6.44 -1.15 -4.89
N ILE A 22 -5.14 -1.16 -4.61
CA ILE A 22 -4.41 -0.04 -4.00
C ILE A 22 -3.03 0.11 -4.64
N LEU A 23 -2.69 1.34 -4.98
CA LEU A 23 -1.35 1.77 -5.35
C LEU A 23 -0.67 2.36 -4.14
N VAL A 24 0.55 1.92 -3.85
CA VAL A 24 1.37 2.44 -2.76
C VAL A 24 2.69 2.92 -3.33
N ARG A 25 3.01 4.19 -3.11
CA ARG A 25 4.27 4.80 -3.49
C ARG A 25 5.17 4.91 -2.27
N PHE A 26 6.37 4.37 -2.36
CA PHE A 26 7.35 4.47 -1.28
C PHE A 26 8.30 5.66 -1.50
N HIS A 27 8.88 6.17 -0.41
CA HIS A 27 9.92 7.20 -0.44
C HIS A 27 11.22 6.67 -1.06
N GLN A 28 11.58 5.42 -0.75
CA GLN A 28 12.71 4.71 -1.35
C GLN A 28 12.15 3.54 -2.17
N GLY A 29 12.18 3.67 -3.49
CA GLY A 29 11.63 2.68 -4.42
C GLY A 29 10.73 3.32 -5.48
N GLY A 30 9.69 2.58 -5.88
CA GLY A 30 8.71 3.03 -6.87
C GLY A 30 7.27 2.99 -6.35
N THR A 31 6.33 2.92 -7.28
CA THR A 31 4.93 2.68 -6.99
C THR A 31 4.62 1.21 -7.17
N TYR A 32 3.90 0.60 -6.23
CA TYR A 32 3.52 -0.81 -6.26
C TYR A 32 2.00 -0.93 -6.32
N ARG A 33 1.51 -1.82 -7.17
CA ARG A 33 0.09 -2.12 -7.34
C ARG A 33 -0.26 -3.43 -6.65
N TYR A 34 -1.27 -3.37 -5.80
CA TYR A 34 -1.87 -4.51 -5.11
C TYR A 34 -3.34 -4.61 -5.52
N ASP A 35 -3.82 -5.81 -5.82
CA ASP A 35 -5.23 -6.05 -6.19
C ASP A 35 -5.78 -7.37 -5.61
N ASP A 36 -7.03 -7.69 -5.96
CA ASP A 36 -7.76 -8.86 -5.48
C ASP A 36 -7.12 -10.21 -5.85
N ARG A 37 -6.18 -10.24 -6.80
CA ARG A 37 -5.42 -11.42 -7.22
C ARG A 37 -4.16 -11.59 -6.37
N HIS A 38 -3.42 -10.50 -6.20
CA HIS A 38 -2.18 -10.46 -5.43
C HIS A 38 -2.12 -9.15 -4.65
N PRO A 39 -2.21 -9.17 -3.30
CA PRO A 39 -2.21 -10.31 -2.37
C PRO A 39 -3.57 -10.95 -2.08
N GLY A 40 -4.65 -10.43 -2.67
CA GLY A 40 -6.00 -10.86 -2.34
C GLY A 40 -6.87 -9.72 -1.84
N ALA A 41 -8.18 -9.82 -2.08
CA ALA A 41 -9.14 -8.76 -1.74
C ALA A 41 -9.12 -8.38 -0.24
N ALA A 42 -8.96 -9.36 0.65
CA ALA A 42 -8.90 -9.12 2.10
C ALA A 42 -7.69 -8.28 2.50
N ALA A 43 -6.52 -8.59 1.94
CA ALA A 43 -5.30 -7.85 2.19
C ALA A 43 -5.36 -6.44 1.60
N VAL A 44 -5.91 -6.28 0.38
CA VAL A 44 -6.15 -4.96 -0.21
C VAL A 44 -7.08 -4.11 0.64
N LEU A 45 -8.16 -4.67 1.17
CA LEU A 45 -9.08 -3.97 2.06
C LEU A 45 -8.39 -3.47 3.34
N GLU A 46 -7.58 -4.32 3.98
CA GLU A 46 -6.81 -3.92 5.17
C GLU A 46 -5.77 -2.85 4.82
N MET A 47 -5.07 -2.98 3.70
CA MET A 47 -4.15 -1.95 3.20
C MET A 47 -4.86 -0.61 2.99
N GLN A 48 -6.06 -0.60 2.40
CA GLN A 48 -6.85 0.63 2.23
C GLN A 48 -7.23 1.24 3.59
N ARG A 49 -7.60 0.41 4.57
CA ARG A 49 -7.94 0.87 5.93
C ARG A 49 -6.73 1.52 6.63
N LEU A 50 -5.56 0.89 6.55
CA LEU A 50 -4.30 1.41 7.12
C LEU A 50 -3.79 2.64 6.35
N ALA A 51 -4.06 2.71 5.05
CA ALA A 51 -3.75 3.85 4.21
C ALA A 51 -4.57 5.09 4.61
N ASP A 52 -5.87 4.91 4.85
CA ASP A 52 -6.77 5.97 5.29
C ASP A 52 -6.48 6.40 6.73
N ALA A 53 -6.19 5.44 7.63
CA ALA A 53 -5.80 5.70 9.01
C ALA A 53 -4.45 6.43 9.13
N GLY A 54 -3.60 6.41 8.09
CA GLY A 54 -2.29 7.06 8.12
C GLY A 54 -1.26 6.37 9.00
N ALA A 55 -1.50 5.13 9.44
CA ALA A 55 -0.58 4.40 10.32
C ALA A 55 -0.50 2.91 9.97
N GLY A 56 0.68 2.32 10.10
CA GLY A 56 0.87 0.86 10.05
C GLY A 56 0.90 0.21 8.66
N LEU A 57 0.66 0.97 7.56
CA LEU A 57 0.61 0.42 6.21
C LEU A 57 1.94 -0.23 5.79
N ASN A 58 3.07 0.45 6.03
CA ASN A 58 4.40 -0.08 5.68
C ASN A 58 4.71 -1.39 6.42
N THR A 59 4.35 -1.46 7.70
CA THR A 59 4.55 -2.65 8.54
C THR A 59 3.69 -3.82 8.07
N TYR A 60 2.43 -3.55 7.74
CA TYR A 60 1.52 -4.56 7.22
C TYR A 60 2.01 -5.13 5.89
N ILE A 61 2.42 -4.27 4.95
CA ILE A 61 2.98 -4.70 3.68
C ILE A 61 4.20 -5.60 3.93
N ASN A 62 5.14 -5.18 4.79
CA ASN A 62 6.33 -5.99 5.08
C ASN A 62 6.06 -7.31 5.81
N GLN A 63 4.99 -7.43 6.60
CA GLN A 63 4.64 -8.66 7.30
C GLN A 63 3.83 -9.64 6.43
N TYR A 64 2.83 -9.15 5.73
CA TYR A 64 1.81 -9.98 5.08
C TYR A 64 1.95 -10.08 3.56
N VAL A 65 2.40 -9.02 2.90
CA VAL A 65 2.35 -8.92 1.43
C VAL A 65 3.73 -9.12 0.82
N ARG A 66 4.72 -8.35 1.28
CA ARG A 66 6.12 -8.37 0.85
C ARG A 66 6.24 -8.19 -0.67
N ASP A 67 6.55 -9.25 -1.40
CA ASP A 67 6.70 -9.25 -2.86
C ASP A 67 5.42 -9.68 -3.60
N ASP A 68 4.31 -9.93 -2.88
CA ASP A 68 3.02 -10.33 -3.46
C ASP A 68 2.25 -9.11 -4.00
N TYR A 69 2.89 -8.40 -4.92
CA TYR A 69 2.31 -7.30 -5.68
C TYR A 69 2.10 -7.71 -7.14
N VAL A 70 1.13 -7.07 -7.78
CA VAL A 70 0.75 -7.37 -9.17
C VAL A 70 1.77 -6.81 -10.14
N ALA A 71 2.18 -5.57 -9.89
CA ALA A 71 3.14 -4.86 -10.73
C ALA A 71 3.82 -3.74 -9.96
N ARG A 72 5.09 -3.52 -10.27
CA ARG A 72 5.80 -2.28 -9.94
C ARG A 72 5.63 -1.30 -11.10
N LEU A 73 5.12 -0.12 -10.81
CA LEU A 73 5.02 1.01 -11.74
C LEU A 73 6.26 1.89 -11.52
N GLU A 74 7.02 2.11 -12.59
CA GLU A 74 8.21 2.97 -12.63
C GLU A 74 7.85 4.44 -12.84
#